data_AF-A0A3S9SME2-F1
#
_entry.id   AF-A0A3S9SME2-F1
#
_cell.length_a   1.000
_cell.length_b   1.000
_cell.length_c   1.000
_cell.angle_alpha   90.00
_cell.angle_beta   90.00
_cell.angle_gamma   90.00
#
_symmetry.space_group_name_H-M   'P 1'
#
loop_
_entity.id
_entity.type
_entity.pdbx_description
1 polymer ?
#
loop_
_entity_poly.entity_id
_entity_poly.type
_entity_poly.pdbx_seq_one_letter_code
_entity_poly.pdbx_strand_id
1 'polypeptide(L)'
;MQNHSINSLAIIVISSLLLSACSMSDWWNGHYATRAAFIDSMRKESAYYAAESPEQRELRRKNRLICDKETGYNRCMRRLGTPVWHDGLDK
;
A
#
# COMPACT_ATOMS: atom_id res chain seq x y z
N MET A 1 -31.29 -10.30 45.95
CA MET A 1 -31.31 -9.62 44.63
C MET A 1 -29.92 -9.10 44.19
N GLN A 2 -28.79 -9.73 44.60
CA GLN A 2 -27.43 -9.23 44.26
C GLN A 2 -26.74 -10.01 43.14
N ASN A 3 -26.92 -11.34 43.04
CA ASN A 3 -26.16 -12.17 42.08
C ASN A 3 -26.49 -11.89 40.60
N HIS A 4 -27.73 -11.54 40.26
CA HIS A 4 -28.09 -11.25 38.87
C HIS A 4 -27.42 -9.98 38.35
N SER A 5 -27.28 -8.92 39.17
CA SER A 5 -26.67 -7.67 38.73
C SER A 5 -25.15 -7.81 38.54
N ILE A 6 -24.48 -8.59 39.39
CA ILE A 6 -23.05 -8.90 39.27
C ILE A 6 -22.78 -9.75 38.03
N ASN A 7 -23.62 -10.75 37.76
CA ASN A 7 -23.49 -11.58 36.56
C ASN A 7 -23.71 -10.77 35.28
N SER A 8 -24.69 -9.87 35.25
CA SER A 8 -24.91 -8.98 34.10
C SER A 8 -23.74 -8.02 33.88
N LEU A 9 -23.18 -7.45 34.94
CA LEU A 9 -21.98 -6.60 34.86
C LEU A 9 -20.77 -7.37 34.34
N ALA A 10 -20.54 -8.58 34.82
CA ALA A 10 -19.45 -9.43 34.35
C ALA A 10 -19.58 -9.75 32.85
N ILE A 11 -20.79 -10.08 32.38
CA ILE A 11 -21.05 -10.33 30.96
C ILE A 11 -20.74 -9.09 30.13
N ILE A 12 -21.21 -7.91 30.54
CA ILE A 12 -20.97 -6.65 29.81
C ILE A 12 -19.47 -6.35 29.71
N VAL A 13 -18.72 -6.51 30.79
CA VAL A 13 -17.26 -6.27 30.82
C VAL A 13 -16.51 -7.27 29.95
N ILE A 14 -16.87 -8.56 30.00
CA ILE A 14 -16.22 -9.58 29.17
C ILE A 14 -16.54 -9.33 27.69
N SER A 15 -17.79 -9.03 27.35
CA SER A 15 -18.19 -8.73 25.97
C SER A 15 -17.50 -7.48 25.43
N SER A 16 -17.36 -6.42 26.24
CA SER A 16 -16.68 -5.19 25.80
C SER A 16 -15.18 -5.42 25.58
N LEU A 17 -14.52 -6.19 26.44
CA LEU A 17 -13.12 -6.59 26.25
C LEU A 17 -12.92 -7.40 24.98
N LEU A 18 -13.77 -8.40 24.72
CA LEU A 18 -13.68 -9.24 23.52
C LEU A 18 -13.89 -8.43 22.23
N LEU A 19 -14.91 -7.55 22.19
CA LEU A 19 -15.18 -6.71 21.02
C LEU A 19 -14.03 -5.72 20.76
N SER A 20 -13.48 -5.11 21.81
CA SER A 20 -12.32 -4.22 21.67
C SER A 20 -11.09 -4.97 21.16
N ALA A 21 -10.84 -6.19 21.62
CA ALA A 21 -9.71 -7.01 21.17
C ALA A 21 -9.79 -7.36 19.67
N CYS A 22 -10.97 -7.72 19.17
CA CYS A 22 -11.18 -7.97 17.74
C CYS A 22 -10.94 -6.71 16.88
N SER A 23 -11.45 -5.55 17.32
CA SER A 23 -11.23 -4.29 16.60
C SER A 23 -9.75 -3.88 16.56
N MET A 24 -9.00 -4.13 17.63
CA MET A 24 -7.56 -3.85 17.68
C MET A 24 -6.76 -4.83 16.83
N SER A 25 -7.13 -6.11 16.80
CA SER A 25 -6.46 -7.09 15.95
C SER A 25 -6.68 -6.81 14.47
N ASP A 26 -7.90 -6.45 14.06
CA ASP A 26 -8.20 -6.13 12.67
C ASP A 26 -7.47 -4.86 12.23
N TRP A 27 -7.44 -3.83 13.09
CA TRP A 27 -6.67 -2.61 12.83
C TRP A 27 -5.17 -2.89 12.73
N TRP A 28 -4.60 -3.65 13.68
CA TRP A 28 -3.18 -3.99 13.67
C TRP A 28 -2.82 -4.82 12.44
N ASN A 29 -3.57 -5.89 12.17
CA ASN A 29 -3.35 -6.73 11.01
C ASN A 29 -3.50 -5.95 9.70
N GLY A 30 -4.51 -5.08 9.60
CA GLY A 30 -4.71 -4.19 8.47
C GLY A 30 -3.52 -3.25 8.27
N HIS A 31 -3.06 -2.56 9.32
CA HIS A 31 -1.92 -1.66 9.26
C HIS A 31 -0.63 -2.36 8.78
N TYR A 32 -0.34 -3.55 9.30
CA TYR A 32 0.82 -4.33 8.87
C TYR A 32 0.65 -4.93 7.47
N ALA A 33 -0.56 -5.37 7.09
CA ALA A 33 -0.84 -5.83 5.74
C ALA A 33 -0.64 -4.71 4.72
N THR A 34 -1.17 -3.51 4.98
CA THR A 34 -0.94 -2.33 4.13
C THR A 34 0.53 -1.97 4.07
N ARG A 35 1.25 -1.97 5.20
CA ARG A 35 2.68 -1.69 5.23
C ARG A 35 3.49 -2.72 4.44
N ALA A 36 3.17 -4.00 4.57
CA ALA A 36 3.82 -5.08 3.84
C ALA A 36 3.57 -4.97 2.33
N ALA A 37 2.33 -4.69 1.92
CA ALA A 37 1.97 -4.46 0.52
C ALA A 37 2.70 -3.25 -0.06
N PHE A 38 2.80 -2.15 0.69
CA PHE A 38 3.55 -0.96 0.27
C PHE A 38 5.04 -1.25 0.08
N ILE A 39 5.67 -1.94 1.04
CA ILE A 39 7.09 -2.33 0.95
C ILE A 39 7.32 -3.26 -0.25
N ASP A 40 6.43 -4.22 -0.48
CA ASP A 40 6.52 -5.13 -1.62
C ASP A 40 6.39 -4.37 -2.96
N SER A 41 5.46 -3.41 -3.05
CA SER A 41 5.33 -2.54 -4.22
C SER A 41 6.62 -1.76 -4.51
N MET A 42 7.20 -1.11 -3.49
CA MET A 42 8.47 -0.39 -3.64
C MET A 42 9.61 -1.33 -4.08
N ARG A 43 9.65 -2.56 -3.53
CA ARG A 43 10.67 -3.55 -3.88
C ARG A 43 10.55 -3.97 -5.35
N LYS A 44 9.33 -4.19 -5.83
CA LYS A 44 9.04 -4.55 -7.23
C LYS A 44 9.40 -3.41 -8.18
N GLU A 45 9.07 -2.16 -7.83
CA GLU A 45 9.45 -0.98 -8.60
C GLU A 45 10.98 -0.84 -8.70
N SER A 46 11.68 -0.97 -7.58
CA SER A 46 13.14 -0.93 -7.55
C SER A 46 13.76 -2.04 -8.42
N ALA A 47 13.25 -3.27 -8.30
CA ALA A 47 13.72 -4.41 -9.10
C ALA A 47 13.49 -4.21 -10.60
N TYR A 48 12.34 -3.63 -10.99
CA TYR A 48 12.02 -3.30 -12.38
C TYR A 48 13.06 -2.34 -12.98
N TYR A 49 13.33 -1.22 -12.32
CA TYR A 49 14.29 -0.23 -12.82
C TYR A 49 15.76 -0.70 -12.71
N ALA A 50 16.06 -1.59 -11.76
CA ALA A 50 17.38 -2.22 -11.66
C ALA A 50 17.66 -3.15 -12.85
N ALA A 51 16.63 -3.79 -13.40
CA ALA A 51 16.72 -4.70 -14.54
C ALA A 51 16.75 -4.00 -15.91
N GLU A 52 16.61 -2.66 -15.98
CA GLU A 52 16.70 -1.91 -17.23
C GLU A 52 18.06 -2.09 -17.92
N SER A 53 18.03 -2.24 -19.25
CA SER A 53 19.23 -2.15 -20.07
C SER A 53 19.82 -0.73 -20.03
N PRO A 54 21.12 -0.54 -20.35
CA PRO A 54 21.72 0.79 -20.44
C PRO A 54 20.98 1.72 -21.40
N GLU A 55 20.49 1.19 -22.52
CA GLU A 55 19.73 1.94 -23.52
C GLU A 55 18.36 2.40 -22.98
N GLN A 56 17.65 1.52 -22.28
CA GLN A 56 16.37 1.85 -21.64
C GLN A 56 16.54 2.94 -20.57
N ARG A 57 17.59 2.81 -19.76
CA ARG A 57 17.90 3.79 -18.70
C ARG A 57 18.21 5.17 -19.28
N GLU A 58 18.96 5.21 -20.39
CA GLU A 58 19.28 6.48 -21.07
C GLU A 58 18.05 7.10 -21.74
N LEU A 59 17.21 6.29 -22.38
CA LEU A 59 15.92 6.74 -22.90
C LEU A 59 15.05 7.36 -21.80
N ARG A 60 14.92 6.67 -20.66
CA ARG A 60 14.18 7.16 -19.49
C ARG A 60 14.74 8.48 -18.98
N ARG A 61 16.08 8.62 -18.91
CA ARG A 61 16.75 9.86 -18.48
C ARG A 61 16.42 11.04 -19.40
N LYS A 62 16.50 10.85 -20.72
CA LYS A 62 16.15 11.88 -21.71
C LYS A 62 14.68 12.28 -21.62
N ASN A 63 13.79 11.30 -21.59
CA ASN A 63 12.35 11.55 -21.58
C ASN A 63 11.88 12.15 -20.26
N ARG A 64 12.53 11.81 -19.13
CA ARG A 64 12.26 12.45 -17.84
C ARG A 64 12.42 13.97 -17.92
N LEU A 65 13.47 14.47 -18.56
CA LEU A 65 13.71 15.91 -18.70
C LEU A 65 12.61 16.63 -19.50
N ILE A 66 11.98 15.92 -20.44
CA ILE A 66 10.86 16.43 -21.24
C ILE A 66 9.58 16.42 -20.41
N CYS A 67 9.30 15.30 -19.73
CA CYS A 67 8.04 15.04 -19.07
C CYS A 67 7.91 15.63 -17.66
N ASP A 68 9.00 16.07 -17.02
CA ASP A 68 9.02 16.55 -15.62
C ASP A 68 8.06 17.72 -15.37
N LYS A 69 7.74 18.50 -16.41
CA LYS A 69 6.88 19.68 -16.35
C LYS A 69 5.42 19.40 -16.73
N GLU A 70 5.10 18.19 -17.19
CA GLU A 70 3.75 17.84 -17.65
C GLU A 70 2.88 17.32 -16.50
N THR A 71 1.61 17.75 -16.45
CA THR A 71 0.57 17.16 -15.60
C THR A 71 0.15 15.79 -16.18
N GLY A 72 1.01 14.80 -15.98
CA GLY A 72 0.82 13.46 -16.54
C GLY A 72 2.12 12.76 -16.87
N TYR A 73 3.12 12.84 -15.99
CA TYR A 73 4.46 12.29 -16.18
C TYR A 73 4.45 10.88 -16.81
N ASN A 74 3.78 9.89 -16.18
CA ASN A 74 3.72 8.52 -16.69
C ASN A 74 3.04 8.39 -18.07
N ARG A 75 2.09 9.27 -18.39
CA ARG A 75 1.46 9.32 -19.71
C ARG A 75 2.42 9.86 -20.75
N CYS A 76 3.14 10.94 -20.43
CA CYS A 76 4.17 11.51 -21.28
C CYS A 76 5.31 10.51 -21.55
N MET A 77 5.81 9.84 -20.51
CA MET A 77 6.86 8.81 -20.63
C MET A 77 6.43 7.68 -21.58
N ARG A 78 5.21 7.15 -21.43
CA ARG A 78 4.64 6.13 -22.33
C ARG A 78 4.48 6.62 -23.77
N ARG A 79 4.00 7.86 -23.96
CA ARG A 79 3.88 8.51 -25.29
C ARG A 79 5.22 8.60 -26.00
N LEU A 80 6.31 8.83 -25.26
CA LEU A 80 7.67 8.87 -25.77
C LEU A 80 8.35 7.49 -25.84
N GLY A 81 7.58 6.41 -25.63
CA GLY A 81 8.07 5.04 -25.75
C GLY A 81 8.93 4.57 -24.57
N THR A 82 8.94 5.27 -23.43
CA THR A 82 9.60 4.78 -22.22
C THR A 82 8.69 3.82 -21.47
N PRO A 83 9.11 2.56 -21.24
CA PRO A 83 8.44 1.67 -20.30
C PRO A 83 8.44 2.29 -18.89
N VAL A 84 7.29 2.24 -18.21
CA VAL A 84 7.13 2.74 -16.84
C VAL A 84 6.61 1.59 -16.01
N TRP A 85 7.14 1.45 -14.79
CA TRP A 85 6.59 0.51 -13.83
C TRP A 85 5.11 0.84 -13.53
N HIS A 86 4.30 -0.19 -13.31
CA HIS A 86 2.94 -0.09 -12.79
C HIS A 86 2.73 -1.15 -11.70
N ASP A 87 2.03 -0.83 -10.62
CA ASP A 87 1.61 -1.83 -9.61
C ASP A 87 0.49 -2.73 -10.11
N GLY A 88 -0.17 -2.35 -11.21
CA GLY A 88 -1.34 -3.06 -11.73
C GLY A 88 -2.59 -2.83 -10.88
N LEU A 89 -2.58 -1.80 -10.02
CA LEU A 89 -3.76 -1.33 -9.28
C LEU A 89 -4.62 -0.38 -10.13
N ASP A 90 -4.09 0.10 -11.25
CA ASP A 90 -4.74 0.93 -12.26
C ASP A 90 -5.32 0.09 -13.42
N LYS A 91 -6.27 -0.81 -13.12
CA LYS A 91 -7.13 -1.44 -14.14
C LYS A 91 -8.31 -0.56 -14.52
#